data_AF-A0A353RCD5-F1
#
_entry.id   AF-A0A353RCD5-F1
#
_cell.length_a   1.000
_cell.length_b   1.000
_cell.length_c   1.000
_cell.angle_alpha   90.00
_cell.angle_beta   90.00
_cell.angle_gamma   90.00
#
_symmetry.space_group_name_H-M   'P 1'
#
loop_
_entity.id
_entity.type
_entity.pdbx_description
1 polymer ?
#
loop_
_entity_poly.entity_id
_entity_poly.type
_entity_poly.pdbx_seq_one_letter_code
_entity_poly.pdbx_strand_id
1 'polypeptide(L)'
;MNESSSLIARYQEESIRTLSKGELILRLYDEVLKNLKYACRLFRDGNAQAAKKCTGKCRKILNYLIVILDRKYRLAEPLSRIYSYLIGQIIKANATGDTAGLERAVPQLEELRDAWAQSIKSIRIRGGEGRRNVGT
;
A
#
# COMPACT_ATOMS: atom_id res chain seq x y z
N MET A 1 -4.33 7.11 20.01
CA MET A 1 -3.81 5.88 19.37
C MET A 1 -3.24 6.25 18.00
N ASN A 2 -1.92 6.42 17.89
CA ASN A 2 -1.22 6.55 16.60
C ASN A 2 0.20 5.98 16.69
N GLU A 3 0.29 4.70 17.02
CA GLU A 3 1.57 3.98 17.05
C GLU A 3 2.02 3.57 15.64
N SER A 4 1.07 3.42 14.70
CA SER A 4 1.35 3.03 13.31
C SER A 4 2.09 4.11 12.51
N SER A 5 1.73 5.40 12.63
CA SER A 5 2.42 6.47 11.88
C SER A 5 3.86 6.71 12.36
N SER A 6 4.15 6.51 13.66
CA SER A 6 5.52 6.70 14.19
C SER A 6 6.46 5.57 13.75
N LEU A 7 5.94 4.35 13.60
CA LEU A 7 6.72 3.20 13.14
C LEU A 7 7.04 3.29 11.64
N ILE A 8 6.07 3.66 10.79
CA ILE A 8 6.27 3.77 9.33
C ILE A 8 7.29 4.87 9.00
N ALA A 9 7.29 5.96 9.79
CA ALA A 9 8.29 7.02 9.66
C ALA A 9 9.74 6.50 9.80
N ARG A 10 10.01 5.59 10.76
CA ARG A 10 11.36 5.03 10.95
C ARG A 10 11.77 4.08 9.83
N TYR A 11 10.85 3.31 9.26
CA TYR A 11 11.14 2.47 8.09
C TYR A 11 11.53 3.31 6.86
N GLN A 12 10.88 4.46 6.68
CA GLN A 12 11.12 5.33 5.53
C GLN A 12 12.43 6.10 5.61
N GLU A 13 12.80 6.64 6.79
CA GLU A 13 14.06 7.39 7.00
C GLU A 13 15.29 6.57 6.56
N GLU A 14 15.27 5.26 6.80
CA GLU A 14 16.42 4.39 6.57
C GLU A 14 16.34 3.59 5.24
N SER A 15 15.13 3.18 4.79
CA SER A 15 14.99 2.33 3.58
C SER A 15 14.70 3.09 2.27
N ILE A 16 14.09 4.29 2.34
CA ILE A 16 13.62 5.04 1.17
C ILE A 16 14.17 6.47 1.23
N ARG A 17 15.46 6.62 0.96
CA ARG A 17 16.14 7.94 0.95
C ARG A 17 15.78 8.83 -0.25
N THR A 18 15.02 8.34 -1.23
CA THR A 18 14.71 9.08 -2.46
C THR A 18 13.22 9.39 -2.58
N LEU A 19 12.87 10.67 -2.73
CA LEU A 19 11.49 11.15 -2.92
C LEU A 19 10.72 10.38 -4.01
N SER A 20 11.39 10.01 -5.11
CA SER A 20 10.81 9.26 -6.24
C SER A 20 10.30 7.86 -5.87
N LYS A 21 10.94 7.18 -4.90
CA LYS A 21 10.53 5.84 -4.45
C LYS A 21 9.32 5.91 -3.52
N GLY A 22 9.22 6.94 -2.68
CA GLY A 22 8.05 7.15 -1.82
C GLY A 22 6.80 7.46 -2.62
N GLU A 23 6.91 8.35 -3.61
CA GLU A 23 5.81 8.68 -4.53
C GLU A 23 5.36 7.48 -5.37
N LEU A 24 6.30 6.64 -5.80
CA LEU A 24 5.99 5.38 -6.50
C LEU A 24 5.14 4.44 -5.62
N ILE A 25 5.48 4.28 -4.35
CA ILE A 25 4.71 3.44 -3.43
C ILE A 25 3.28 3.98 -3.30
N LEU A 26 3.10 5.28 -3.08
CA LEU A 26 1.76 5.88 -3.00
C LEU A 26 0.94 5.63 -4.28
N ARG A 27 1.55 5.79 -5.46
CA ARG A 27 0.90 5.50 -6.74
C ARG A 27 0.47 4.05 -6.88
N LEU A 28 1.30 3.11 -6.40
CA LEU A 28 0.98 1.68 -6.41
C LEU A 28 -0.20 1.37 -5.47
N TYR A 29 -0.25 2.00 -4.30
CA TYR A 29 -1.41 1.89 -3.39
C TYR A 29 -2.69 2.44 -4.04
N ASP A 30 -2.63 3.64 -4.61
CA ASP A 30 -3.76 4.27 -5.29
C ASP A 30 -4.28 3.37 -6.44
N GLU A 31 -3.38 2.76 -7.23
CA GLU A 31 -3.75 1.85 -8.31
C GLU A 31 -4.39 0.56 -7.78
N VAL A 32 -3.88 -0.05 -6.70
CA VAL A 32 -4.50 -1.23 -6.07
C VAL A 32 -5.90 -0.90 -5.56
N LEU A 33 -6.05 0.20 -4.83
CA LEU A 33 -7.33 0.66 -4.28
C LEU A 33 -8.37 0.87 -5.38
N LYS A 34 -8.00 1.59 -6.44
CA LYS A 34 -8.86 1.82 -7.62
C LYS A 34 -9.33 0.50 -8.24
N ASN A 35 -8.39 -0.42 -8.50
CA ASN A 35 -8.70 -1.68 -9.17
C ASN A 35 -9.50 -2.63 -8.27
N LEU A 36 -9.28 -2.64 -6.95
CA LEU A 36 -10.07 -3.46 -6.02
C LEU A 36 -11.52 -2.99 -5.93
N LYS A 37 -11.74 -1.68 -5.74
CA LYS A 37 -13.10 -1.11 -5.73
C LYS A 37 -13.85 -1.42 -7.03
N TYR A 38 -13.16 -1.28 -8.16
CA TYR A 38 -13.75 -1.59 -9.47
C TYR A 38 -14.01 -3.10 -9.65
N ALA A 39 -13.09 -3.96 -9.19
CA ALA A 39 -13.28 -5.40 -9.22
C ALA A 39 -14.49 -5.84 -8.37
N CYS A 40 -14.67 -5.28 -7.18
CA CYS A 40 -15.85 -5.59 -6.35
C CYS A 40 -17.15 -5.23 -7.07
N ARG A 41 -17.20 -4.08 -7.75
CA ARG A 41 -18.34 -3.71 -8.59
C ARG A 41 -18.56 -4.72 -9.73
N LEU A 42 -17.51 -5.08 -10.46
CA LEU A 42 -17.61 -6.05 -11.56
C LEU A 42 -18.08 -7.43 -11.11
N PHE A 43 -17.68 -7.90 -9.92
CA PHE A 43 -18.20 -9.14 -9.35
C PHE A 43 -19.69 -9.06 -9.06
N ARG A 44 -20.18 -7.95 -8.49
CA ARG A 44 -21.61 -7.72 -8.25
C ARG A 44 -22.42 -7.63 -9.53
N ASP A 45 -21.83 -7.06 -10.57
CA ASP A 45 -22.44 -6.94 -11.91
C ASP A 45 -22.37 -8.25 -12.72
N GLY A 46 -21.89 -9.36 -12.14
CA GLY A 46 -21.76 -10.66 -12.80
C GLY A 46 -20.60 -10.76 -13.80
N ASN A 47 -19.79 -9.72 -13.93
CA ASN A 47 -18.66 -9.67 -14.86
C ASN A 47 -17.36 -10.19 -14.23
N ALA A 48 -17.38 -11.47 -13.85
CA ALA A 48 -16.27 -12.12 -13.16
C ALA A 48 -14.97 -12.13 -13.99
N GLN A 49 -15.07 -12.20 -15.33
CA GLN A 49 -13.88 -12.22 -16.19
C GLN A 49 -13.15 -10.88 -16.19
N ALA A 50 -13.88 -9.75 -16.25
CA ALA A 50 -13.27 -8.43 -16.11
C ALA A 50 -12.74 -8.21 -14.69
N ALA A 51 -13.48 -8.66 -13.66
CA ALA A 51 -13.04 -8.58 -12.27
C ALA A 51 -11.70 -9.29 -12.06
N LYS A 52 -11.54 -10.51 -12.58
CA LYS A 52 -10.28 -11.28 -12.54
C LYS A 52 -9.11 -10.58 -13.21
N LYS A 53 -9.34 -9.83 -14.30
CA LYS A 53 -8.29 -9.00 -14.93
C LYS A 53 -7.83 -7.87 -14.00
N CYS A 54 -8.77 -7.18 -13.35
CA CYS A 54 -8.48 -6.13 -12.38
C CYS A 54 -7.75 -6.67 -11.15
N THR A 55 -8.26 -7.74 -10.54
CA THR A 55 -7.63 -8.34 -9.36
C THR A 55 -6.27 -8.97 -9.67
N GLY A 56 -6.06 -9.47 -10.90
CA GLY A 56 -4.77 -9.93 -11.39
C GLY A 56 -3.71 -8.82 -11.38
N LYS A 57 -4.07 -7.58 -11.73
CA LYS A 57 -3.17 -6.42 -11.60
C LYS A 57 -2.86 -6.12 -10.13
N CYS A 58 -3.87 -6.13 -9.27
CA CYS A 58 -3.68 -5.92 -7.83
C CYS A 58 -2.67 -6.92 -7.24
N ARG A 59 -2.81 -8.21 -7.56
CA ARG A 59 -1.88 -9.25 -7.09
C ARG A 59 -0.43 -8.98 -7.52
N LYS A 60 -0.20 -8.54 -8.76
CA LYS A 60 1.15 -8.20 -9.24
C LYS A 60 1.76 -7.07 -8.43
N ILE A 61 0.99 -6.01 -8.16
CA ILE A 61 1.45 -4.88 -7.37
C ILE A 61 1.72 -5.29 -5.92
N LEU A 62 0.82 -6.04 -5.29
CA LEU A 62 0.98 -6.50 -3.91
C LEU A 62 2.20 -7.41 -3.75
N ASN A 63 2.43 -8.34 -4.70
CA ASN A 63 3.65 -9.16 -4.72
C ASN A 63 4.90 -8.31 -4.86
N TYR A 64 4.88 -7.31 -5.74
CA TYR A 64 6.00 -6.37 -5.88
C TYR A 64 6.25 -5.62 -4.56
N LEU A 65 5.19 -5.10 -3.92
CA LEU A 65 5.30 -4.43 -2.62
C LEU A 65 5.92 -5.34 -1.56
N ILE A 66 5.59 -6.64 -1.52
CA ILE A 66 6.22 -7.63 -0.62
C ILE A 66 7.71 -7.79 -0.92
N VAL A 67 8.08 -7.90 -2.20
CA VAL A 67 9.46 -8.15 -2.63
C VAL A 67 10.38 -6.98 -2.30
N ILE A 68 9.88 -5.75 -2.40
CA ILE A 68 10.69 -4.55 -2.11
C ILE A 68 10.78 -4.21 -0.61
N LEU A 69 10.15 -4.99 0.28
CA LEU A 69 10.28 -4.79 1.71
C LEU A 69 11.68 -5.20 2.17
N ASP A 70 12.37 -4.28 2.85
CA ASP A 70 13.64 -4.57 3.49
C ASP A 70 13.38 -5.23 4.85
N ARG A 71 13.71 -6.54 4.91
CA ARG A 71 13.49 -7.40 6.08
C ARG A 71 14.32 -7.03 7.30
N LYS A 72 15.31 -6.14 7.15
CA LYS A 72 16.08 -5.61 8.29
C LYS A 72 15.21 -4.78 9.23
N TYR A 73 14.10 -4.24 8.75
CA TYR A 73 13.21 -3.43 9.56
C TYR A 73 12.06 -4.24 10.13
N ARG A 74 11.74 -3.97 11.41
CA ARG A 74 10.66 -4.62 12.16
C ARG A 74 9.29 -4.53 11.48
N LEU A 75 9.06 -3.51 10.66
CA LEU A 75 7.80 -3.30 9.95
C LEU A 75 7.62 -4.14 8.68
N ALA A 76 8.69 -4.70 8.13
CA ALA A 76 8.58 -5.50 6.92
C ALA A 76 7.67 -6.73 7.13
N GLU A 77 7.75 -7.37 8.30
CA GLU A 77 6.96 -8.56 8.57
C GLU A 77 5.44 -8.27 8.71
N PRO A 78 5.00 -7.28 9.53
CA PRO A 78 3.60 -6.86 9.54
C PRO A 78 3.05 -6.43 8.17
N LEU A 79 3.81 -5.64 7.39
CA LEU A 79 3.41 -5.20 6.06
C LEU A 79 3.24 -6.39 5.10
N SER A 80 4.21 -7.32 5.12
CA SER A 80 4.16 -8.54 4.32
C SER A 80 2.92 -9.38 4.63
N ARG A 81 2.50 -9.46 5.90
CA ARG A 81 1.28 -10.18 6.31
C ARG A 81 0.01 -9.52 5.78
N ILE A 82 -0.09 -8.19 5.85
CA ILE A 82 -1.24 -7.45 5.32
C ILE A 82 -1.37 -7.68 3.82
N TYR A 83 -0.27 -7.56 3.07
CA TYR A 83 -0.29 -7.78 1.62
C TYR A 83 -0.64 -9.24 1.26
N SER A 84 -0.08 -10.21 1.98
CA SER A 84 -0.36 -11.63 1.76
C SER A 84 -1.82 -11.99 2.08
N TYR A 85 -2.37 -11.43 3.15
CA TYR A 85 -3.79 -11.57 3.49
C TYR A 85 -4.69 -11.04 2.37
N LEU A 86 -4.39 -9.84 1.86
CA LEU A 86 -5.17 -9.23 0.77
C LEU A 86 -5.09 -10.05 -0.52
N ILE A 87 -3.92 -10.61 -0.85
CA ILE A 87 -3.76 -11.57 -1.96
C ILE A 87 -4.66 -12.80 -1.74
N GLY A 88 -4.75 -13.32 -0.51
CA GLY A 88 -5.66 -14.40 -0.15
C GLY A 88 -7.13 -14.05 -0.38
N GLN A 89 -7.55 -12.86 0.03
CA GLN A 89 -8.93 -12.39 -0.23
C GLN A 89 -9.23 -12.23 -1.72
N ILE A 90 -8.25 -11.78 -2.51
CA ILE A 90 -8.39 -11.73 -3.97
C ILE A 90 -8.59 -13.13 -4.56
N ILE A 91 -7.80 -14.11 -4.12
CA ILE A 91 -7.91 -15.49 -4.60
C ILE A 91 -9.28 -16.06 -4.25
N LYS A 92 -9.75 -15.84 -3.02
CA LYS A 92 -11.09 -16.26 -2.59
C LYS A 92 -12.18 -15.63 -3.45
N ALA A 93 -12.18 -14.31 -3.60
CA ALA A 93 -13.16 -13.60 -4.42
C ALA A 93 -13.15 -14.07 -5.89
N ASN A 94 -11.97 -14.33 -6.46
CA ASN A 94 -11.86 -14.86 -7.82
C ASN A 94 -12.43 -16.29 -7.96
N ALA A 95 -12.37 -17.09 -6.89
CA ALA A 95 -12.87 -18.47 -6.88
C ALA A 95 -14.37 -18.55 -6.61
N THR A 96 -14.88 -17.73 -5.69
CA THR A 96 -16.27 -17.83 -5.20
C THR A 96 -17.19 -16.71 -5.67
N GLY A 97 -16.64 -15.61 -6.20
CA GLY A 97 -17.39 -14.38 -6.47
C GLY A 97 -17.70 -13.54 -5.23
N ASP A 98 -17.35 -14.01 -4.03
CA ASP A 98 -17.61 -13.31 -2.76
C ASP A 98 -16.60 -12.16 -2.54
N THR A 99 -17.09 -10.92 -2.59
CA THR A 99 -16.29 -9.70 -2.42
C THR A 99 -16.19 -9.21 -0.98
N ALA A 100 -16.89 -9.80 -0.02
CA ALA A 100 -16.96 -9.28 1.35
C ALA A 100 -15.58 -9.21 2.03
N GLY A 101 -14.68 -10.12 1.67
CA GLY A 101 -13.29 -10.11 2.10
C GLY A 101 -12.50 -8.92 1.55
N LEU A 102 -12.70 -8.59 0.27
CA LEU A 102 -12.05 -7.45 -0.39
C LEU A 102 -12.59 -6.13 0.14
N GLU A 103 -13.91 -6.01 0.27
CA GLU A 103 -14.57 -4.79 0.75
C GLU A 103 -14.14 -4.41 2.17
N ARG A 104 -13.93 -5.39 3.05
CA ARG A 104 -13.38 -5.15 4.39
C ARG A 104 -11.89 -4.77 4.38
N ALA A 105 -11.13 -5.23 3.41
CA ALA A 105 -9.69 -4.97 3.32
C ALA A 105 -9.36 -3.62 2.66
N VAL A 106 -10.27 -3.06 1.84
CA VAL A 106 -10.06 -1.76 1.19
C VAL A 106 -9.80 -0.64 2.21
N PRO A 107 -10.64 -0.42 3.25
CA PRO A 107 -10.40 0.64 4.23
C PRO A 107 -9.06 0.51 4.95
N GLN A 108 -8.66 -0.73 5.28
CA GLN A 108 -7.36 -0.99 5.92
C GLN A 108 -6.18 -0.60 5.02
N LEU A 109 -6.33 -0.80 3.72
CA LEU A 109 -5.32 -0.42 2.73
C LEU A 109 -5.28 1.10 2.50
N GLU A 110 -6.43 1.79 2.61
CA GLU A 110 -6.52 3.26 2.58
C GLU A 110 -5.81 3.89 3.79
N GLU A 111 -6.08 3.40 5.00
CA GLU A 111 -5.39 3.84 6.21
C GLU A 111 -3.87 3.67 6.09
N LEU A 112 -3.43 2.54 5.55
CA LEU A 112 -2.01 2.26 5.34
C LEU A 112 -1.39 3.24 4.32
N ARG A 113 -2.08 3.51 3.21
CA ARG A 113 -1.68 4.49 2.20
C ARG A 113 -1.53 5.88 2.80
N ASP A 114 -2.48 6.30 3.64
CA ASP A 114 -2.44 7.62 4.28
C ASP A 114 -1.31 7.72 5.30
N ALA A 115 -1.03 6.65 6.04
CA ALA A 115 0.15 6.58 6.90
C ALA A 115 1.46 6.71 6.10
N TRP A 116 1.56 6.04 4.93
CA TRP A 116 2.69 6.22 4.01
C TRP A 116 2.85 7.69 3.57
N ALA A 117 1.74 8.35 3.21
CA ALA A 117 1.74 9.72 2.74
C ALA A 117 2.17 10.72 3.84
N GLN A 118 1.70 10.52 5.07
CA GLN A 118 2.10 11.32 6.23
C GLN A 118 3.59 11.20 6.50
N SER A 119 4.13 9.97 6.51
CA SER A 119 5.55 9.75 6.77
C SER A 119 6.44 10.38 5.66
N ILE A 120 6.04 10.29 4.38
CA ILE A 120 6.77 10.93 3.27
C ILE A 120 6.75 12.46 3.41
N LYS A 121 5.61 13.04 3.81
CA LYS A 121 5.48 14.48 4.08
C LYS A 121 6.42 14.93 5.20
N SER A 122 6.51 14.17 6.29
CA SER A 122 7.42 14.45 7.41
C SER A 122 8.89 14.45 7.00
N ILE A 123 9.30 13.51 6.13
CA ILE A 123 10.65 13.48 5.55
C ILE A 123 10.93 14.73 4.71
N ARG A 124 9.95 15.20 3.95
CA ARG A 124 10.10 16.42 3.12
C ARG A 124 10.27 17.68 3.96
N ILE A 125 9.60 17.78 5.11
CA ILE A 125 9.79 18.91 6.04
C ILE A 125 11.20 18.89 6.63
N ARG A 126 11.65 17.73 7.15
CA ARG A 126 13.00 17.58 7.73
C ARG A 126 14.14 17.81 6.74
N GLY A 127 14.02 17.32 5.50
CA GLY A 127 15.00 17.53 4.44
C GLY A 127 15.05 18.98 3.89
N GLY A 128 13.99 19.76 4.11
CA GLY A 128 13.91 21.17 3.71
C GLY A 128 14.39 22.16 4.77
N GLU A 129 14.50 21.75 6.04
CA GLU A 129 15.04 22.57 7.12
C GLU A 129 16.58 22.54 7.17
N GLY A 130 17.23 21.46 6.73
CA GLY A 130 18.70 21.36 6.65
C GLY A 130 19.38 22.16 5.53
N ARG A 131 18.61 22.89 4.70
CA ARG A 131 19.13 23.75 3.62
C ARG A 131 19.02 25.25 3.92
N ARG A 132 18.49 25.66 5.07
CA ARG A 132 18.24 27.09 5.39
C ARG A 132 19.25 27.71 6.36
N ASN A 133 20.34 27.02 6.67
CA ASN A 133 21.32 27.41 7.69
C ASN A 133 22.78 27.19 7.24
N VAL A 134 23.06 27.48 5.96
CA VAL A 134 24.41 27.81 5.48
C VAL A 134 24.29 29.10 4.69
N GLY A 135 24.52 30.24 5.35
CA GLY A 135 24.55 31.54 4.69
C GLY A 135 24.06 32.70 5.57
N THR A 136 24.79 32.98 6.65
CA THR A 136 25.32 34.31 7.03
C THR A 136 26.16 34.16 8.28
#